data_AF-A0A7V9BVW2-F1
#
_entry.id   AF-A0A7V9BVW2-F1
#
_cell.length_a   1.000
_cell.length_b   1.000
_cell.length_c   1.000
_cell.angle_alpha   90.00
_cell.angle_beta   90.00
_cell.angle_gamma   90.00
#
_symmetry.space_group_name_H-M   'P 1'
#
loop_
_entity.id
_entity.type
_entity.pdbx_description
1 polymer ?
#
loop_
_entity_poly.entity_id
_entity_poly.type
_entity_poly.pdbx_seq_one_letter_code
_entity_poly.pdbx_strand_id
1 'polypeptide(L)' 'GVTLHGFALNCEPDLAAFARIVPCGIADAGVTSLSAELDRPVTVAGVTDSVADAVADALDGRLPVRPG' A
#
# COMPACT_ATOMS: atom_id res chain seq x y z
N GLY A 1 -24.84 -0.55 -2.06
CA GLY A 1 -24.22 0.56 -2.82
C GLY A 1 -23.01 0.03 -3.56
N VAL A 2 -22.39 0.85 -4.41
CA VAL A 2 -21.15 0.51 -5.13
C VAL A 2 -20.06 1.48 -4.70
N THR A 3 -18.86 0.98 -4.39
CA THR A 3 -17.71 1.81 -3.99
C THR A 3 -17.01 2.39 -5.22
N LEU A 4 -16.45 3.59 -5.08
CA LEU A 4 -15.63 4.26 -6.08
C LEU A 4 -14.26 4.60 -5.46
N HIS A 5 -13.23 4.76 -6.30
CA HIS A 5 -11.81 4.88 -5.92
C HIS A 5 -11.20 3.57 -5.38
N GLY A 6 -10.19 3.66 -4.51
CA GLY A 6 -9.44 2.53 -4.00
C GLY A 6 -8.30 2.97 -3.09
N PHE A 7 -7.20 2.21 -3.13
CA PHE A 7 -5.96 2.49 -2.39
C PHE A 7 -4.77 2.57 -3.34
N ALA A 8 -3.65 3.09 -2.84
CA ALA A 8 -2.36 3.09 -3.52
C ALA A 8 -1.32 2.45 -2.60
N LEU A 9 -0.62 1.41 -3.10
CA LEU A 9 0.43 0.70 -2.37
C LEU A 9 1.79 1.00 -3.01
N ASN A 10 2.69 1.61 -2.24
CA ASN A 10 4.04 1.92 -2.70
C ASN A 10 4.89 0.64 -2.79
N CYS A 11 5.09 0.11 -3.99
CA CYS A 11 5.94 -1.08 -4.22
C CYS A 11 7.41 -0.65 -4.45
N GLU A 12 7.66 0.09 -5.53
CA GLU A 12 8.97 0.65 -5.91
C GLU A 12 8.87 2.08 -6.53
N PRO A 13 7.99 2.99 -6.06
CA PRO A 13 7.92 4.33 -6.64
C PRO A 13 9.16 5.17 -6.31
N ASP A 14 9.41 6.20 -7.11
CA ASP A 14 10.30 7.30 -6.70
C ASP A 14 9.67 8.09 -5.54
N LEU A 15 10.17 7.88 -4.33
CA LEU A 15 9.67 8.54 -3.13
C LEU A 15 9.97 10.05 -3.09
N ALA A 16 10.90 10.56 -3.93
CA ALA A 16 11.20 11.99 -4.00
C ALA A 16 10.00 12.83 -4.48
N ALA A 17 9.04 12.22 -5.19
CA ALA A 17 7.80 12.89 -5.58
C ALA A 17 6.98 13.35 -4.36
N PHE A 18 6.99 12.59 -3.27
CA PHE A 18 6.24 12.92 -2.06
C PHE A 18 6.79 14.13 -1.31
N ALA A 19 8.08 14.45 -1.47
CA ALA A 19 8.70 15.65 -0.89
C ALA A 19 8.15 16.96 -1.49
N ARG A 20 7.38 16.90 -2.58
CA ARG A 20 6.79 18.05 -3.27
C ARG A 20 5.37 18.38 -2.82
N ILE A 21 4.80 17.57 -1.92
CA ILE A 21 3.42 17.72 -1.41
C ILE A 21 3.41 17.52 0.12
N VAL A 22 2.27 17.83 0.75
CA VAL A 22 1.97 17.38 2.12
C VAL A 22 1.08 16.13 2.00
N PRO A 23 1.65 14.90 2.02
CA PRO A 23 0.90 13.68 1.75
C PRO A 23 -0.15 13.44 2.83
N CYS A 24 -1.39 13.15 2.40
CA CYS A 24 -2.53 12.94 3.30
C CYS A 24 -2.80 14.12 4.27
N GLY A 25 -2.23 15.30 4.04
CA GLY A 25 -2.29 16.44 4.98
C GLY A 25 -1.39 16.30 6.22
N ILE A 26 -0.53 15.29 6.27
CA ILE A 26 0.36 14.98 7.39
C ILE A 26 1.76 15.53 7.09
N ALA A 27 2.27 16.41 7.95
CA ALA A 27 3.54 17.09 7.74
C ALA A 27 4.70 16.52 8.58
N ASP A 28 4.38 15.73 9.60
CA ASP A 28 5.30 15.19 10.61
C ASP A 28 5.58 13.70 10.45
N ALA A 29 5.10 13.07 9.37
CA ALA A 29 5.37 11.68 9.03
C ALA A 29 5.94 11.55 7.61
N GLY A 30 6.81 10.55 7.42
CA GLY A 30 7.35 10.18 6.12
C GLY A 30 6.47 9.20 5.36
N VAL A 31 6.87 8.94 4.11
CA VAL A 31 6.34 7.85 3.29
C VAL A 31 7.43 6.80 3.07
N THR A 32 7.02 5.55 2.84
CA THR A 32 7.92 4.44 2.50
C THR A 32 7.37 3.61 1.34
N SER A 33 8.12 2.60 0.91
CA SER A 33 7.72 1.59 -0.07
C SER A 33 8.14 0.20 0.37
N LEU A 34 7.51 -0.85 -0.18
CA LEU A 34 7.91 -2.24 0.07
C LEU A 34 9.39 -2.46 -0.24
N SER A 35 9.89 -1.83 -1.30
CA SER A 35 11.30 -1.94 -1.67
C SER A 35 12.25 -1.27 -0.68
N ALA A 36 11.85 -0.14 -0.10
CA ALA A 36 12.63 0.55 0.92
C ALA A 36 12.65 -0.23 2.24
N GLU A 37 11.51 -0.77 2.66
CA GLU A 37 11.41 -1.53 3.93
C GLU A 37 12.10 -2.90 3.88
N LEU A 38 12.14 -3.55 2.71
CA LEU A 38 12.70 -4.90 2.54
C LEU A 38 14.12 -4.92 1.96
N ASP A 39 14.69 -3.75 1.66
CA ASP A 39 16.02 -3.58 1.04
C ASP A 39 16.21 -4.42 -0.24
N ARG A 40 15.16 -4.53 -1.04
CA ARG A 40 15.16 -5.24 -2.33
C ARG A 40 14.06 -4.75 -3.26
N PRO A 41 14.19 -4.87 -4.59
CA PRO A 41 13.10 -4.54 -5.50
C PRO A 41 11.85 -5.39 -5.23
N VAL A 42 10.72 -4.71 -5.07
CA VAL A 42 9.38 -5.29 -5.01
C VAL A 42 8.53 -4.58 -6.04
N THR A 43 8.23 -5.26 -7.14
CA THR A 43 7.48 -4.69 -8.25
C THR A 43 6.00 -4.79 -8.03
N VAL A 44 5.21 -3.93 -8.69
CA VAL A 44 3.74 -4.02 -8.68
C VAL A 44 3.28 -5.41 -9.14
N ALA A 45 3.85 -5.90 -10.24
CA ALA A 45 3.54 -7.23 -10.75
C ALA A 45 3.84 -8.35 -9.74
N GLY A 46 4.88 -8.19 -8.92
CA GLY A 46 5.26 -9.14 -7.88
C GLY A 46 4.28 -9.23 -6.70
N VAL A 47 3.35 -8.28 -6.56
CA VAL A 47 2.38 -8.26 -5.47
C VAL A 47 0.92 -8.28 -5.92
N THR A 48 0.63 -8.11 -7.22
CA THR A 48 -0.74 -8.00 -7.76
C THR A 48 -1.65 -9.14 -7.28
N ASP A 49 -1.23 -10.39 -7.44
CA ASP A 49 -2.06 -11.55 -7.09
C ASP A 49 -2.30 -11.63 -5.57
N SER A 50 -1.25 -11.44 -4.78
CA SER A 50 -1.37 -11.44 -3.31
C SER A 50 -2.26 -10.31 -2.80
N VAL A 51 -2.23 -9.14 -3.44
CA VAL A 51 -3.10 -8.02 -3.10
C VAL A 51 -4.56 -8.32 -3.49
N ALA A 52 -4.79 -8.92 -4.66
CA ALA A 52 -6.14 -9.32 -5.08
C ALA A 52 -6.77 -10.32 -4.10
N ASP A 53 -6.02 -11.36 -3.73
CA ASP A 53 -6.44 -12.36 -2.76
C ASP A 53 -6.72 -11.72 -1.39
N ALA A 54 -5.80 -10.89 -0.90
CA ALA A 54 -5.95 -10.23 0.40
C ALA A 54 -7.16 -9.28 0.45
N VAL A 55 -7.45 -8.57 -0.63
CA VAL A 55 -8.63 -7.69 -0.72
C VAL A 55 -9.91 -8.52 -0.73
N ALA A 56 -9.98 -9.60 -1.51
CA ALA A 56 -11.14 -10.48 -1.52
C ALA A 56 -11.37 -11.08 -0.12
N ASP A 57 -10.32 -11.58 0.52
CA ASP A 57 -10.38 -12.15 1.86
C ASP A 57 -10.82 -11.12 2.92
N ALA A 58 -10.33 -9.88 2.83
CA ALA A 58 -10.73 -8.82 3.74
C ALA A 58 -12.22 -8.44 3.59
N LEU A 59 -12.71 -8.36 2.35
CA LEU A 59 -14.11 -8.03 2.05
C LEU A 59 -15.08 -9.14 2.46
N ASP A 60 -14.66 -10.40 2.36
CA ASP A 60 -15.43 -11.56 2.79
C ASP A 60 -15.32 -11.85 4.29
N GLY A 61 -14.51 -11.09 5.04
CA GLY A 61 -14.25 -11.34 6.46
C GLY A 61 -13.43 -12.61 6.74
N ARG A 62 -12.68 -13.10 5.75
CA ARG A 62 -11.81 -14.28 5.84
C ARG A 62 -10.38 -13.94 6.26
N LEU A 63 -9.99 -12.67 6.16
CA LEU A 63 -8.66 -12.22 6.58
C LEU A 63 -8.54 -12.25 8.12
N PRO A 64 -7.55 -12.97 8.69
CA PRO A 64 -7.37 -13.03 10.14
C PRO A 64 -6.91 -11.68 10.68
N VAL A 65 -7.72 -11.06 11.53
CA VAL A 65 -7.36 -9.83 12.23
C VAL A 65 -6.60 -10.20 13.50
N ARG A 66 -5.30 -9.92 13.53
CA ARG A 66 -4.53 -10.01 14.78
C ARG A 66 -4.67 -8.66 15.50
N PRO A 67 -5.17 -8.63 16.76
CA PRO A 67 -5.05 -7.41 17.55
C PRO A 67 -3.56 -7.12 17.77
N GLY A 68 -3.18 -5.85 17.57
CA GLY A 68 -1.86 -5.33 17.92
C GLY A 68 -1.70 -5.07 19.40
#